data_AF-A0AAD9B8V2-F1
#
_entry.id   AF-A0AAD9B8V2-F1
#
_cell.length_a   1.000
_cell.length_b   1.000
_cell.length_c   1.000
_cell.angle_alpha   90.00
_cell.angle_beta   90.00
_cell.angle_gamma   90.00
#
_symmetry.space_group_name_H-M   'P 1'
#
loop_
_entity.id
_entity.type
_entity.pdbx_description
1 polymer ?
#
loop_
_entity_poly.entity_id
_entity_poly.type
_entity_poly.pdbx_seq_one_letter_code
_entity_poly.pdbx_strand_id
1 'polypeptide(L)'
;MSKRKLNQSVSLAHFGFTSKKVTPRDDQETPRDDADDAAASTALATRTVSESGAPVPPSHSPEGGEVEAERSEDAAVAEVAATAASDFPPAGWTTKQVGEWKDRNPWLEIKAGKLGCLVCRKAKTLLLSEKGPGLHLSEEWINGDVTSPDAKQLRKKIYKHRDSQAHARSVEIVQMKDKETLPNCFIDVQSDLLKKTTVSFRTAYTVAKERLSYKKLNPLMTMQELNGAEVGNIHKSDHACAEIISHIAKEMRRKFVSNVKEMDSKVSITIDESTVHGRPYLIIYVRCDVSGKGDVDNVFLDIVELTDGVDAESIYNSMMASLYKAGMDDDFLKTHLISIATDGAAVLTGKASGLVVRLKNNFPNVQSVHCLAHRLELSVKDALKEVGGTNQFEIFISHLYSLYNQSTRNSRLLKEAVAELNMEILKIGQIFTIRWVASSFKTVKAVWKDFPALALHFKTSSENASRNDLERQKYKGLLKHLTNSGFVEDLAVMKDILRELQSLSLKLQRREMTLVDSSVHIKQTINVLTAMKTTGGRSTKKAEQGVSSGFFKDAELTEGRGKINKPRFYESVVATLTKRLPESSLVQTLKALDKRFWPGEQEDLTL
;
A
#
# COMPACT_ATOMS: atom_id res chain seq x y z
N MET A 1 -37.40 -36.79 -10.98
CA MET A 1 -36.87 -36.60 -9.60
C MET A 1 -36.69 -35.10 -9.37
N SER A 2 -37.71 -34.35 -8.98
CA SER A 2 -38.21 -34.02 -7.62
C SER A 2 -37.21 -33.31 -6.67
N LYS A 3 -37.35 -31.98 -6.61
CA LYS A 3 -37.36 -31.04 -5.46
C LYS A 3 -36.58 -31.38 -4.17
N ARG A 4 -35.84 -30.39 -3.65
CA ARG A 4 -36.14 -29.75 -2.33
C ARG A 4 -35.43 -28.40 -2.13
N LYS A 5 -36.21 -27.45 -1.60
CA LYS A 5 -35.85 -26.09 -1.14
C LYS A 5 -35.21 -26.15 0.26
N LEU A 6 -34.42 -25.14 0.61
CA LEU A 6 -34.47 -24.54 1.95
C LEU A 6 -34.27 -23.02 1.87
N ASN A 7 -35.26 -22.30 2.41
CA ASN A 7 -35.24 -20.88 2.72
C ASN A 7 -34.39 -20.63 3.97
N GLN A 8 -33.75 -19.47 4.06
CA GLN A 8 -33.74 -18.70 5.31
C GLN A 8 -33.51 -17.21 5.03
N SER A 9 -34.55 -16.43 5.35
CA SER A 9 -34.56 -14.99 5.47
C SER A 9 -34.14 -14.59 6.88
N VAL A 10 -33.16 -13.69 7.04
CA VAL A 10 -33.03 -12.88 8.26
C VAL A 10 -32.72 -11.44 7.88
N SER A 11 -33.54 -10.57 8.46
CA SER A 11 -33.61 -9.11 8.39
C SER A 11 -32.29 -8.41 8.71
N LEU A 12 -31.92 -7.42 7.89
CA LEU A 12 -30.88 -6.42 8.15
C LEU A 12 -31.53 -5.04 8.20
N ALA A 13 -32.15 -4.74 9.34
CA ALA A 13 -32.58 -3.40 9.70
C ALA A 13 -32.15 -3.17 11.16
N HIS A 14 -31.03 -2.47 11.36
CA HIS A 14 -30.75 -1.56 12.48
C HIS A 14 -29.27 -1.15 12.44
N PHE A 15 -28.95 -0.07 11.71
CA PHE A 15 -27.89 0.86 12.12
C PHE A 15 -28.28 2.25 11.60
N GLY A 16 -28.80 3.06 12.53
CA GLY A 16 -29.23 4.43 12.28
C GLY A 16 -28.06 5.33 11.94
N PHE A 17 -28.13 5.95 10.76
CA PHE A 17 -27.29 7.09 10.41
C PHE A 17 -28.00 8.38 10.85
N THR A 18 -27.52 9.02 11.91
CA THR A 18 -27.86 10.42 12.20
C THR A 18 -26.78 11.32 11.61
N SER A 19 -27.14 12.04 10.55
CA SER A 19 -26.34 13.10 9.93
C SER A 19 -26.35 14.34 10.83
N LYS A 20 -25.19 14.77 11.35
CA LYS A 20 -25.04 16.10 11.96
C LYS A 20 -24.70 17.11 10.88
N LYS A 21 -25.60 18.10 10.74
CA LYS A 21 -25.44 19.35 9.97
C LYS A 21 -24.21 20.12 10.47
N VAL A 22 -23.39 20.60 9.54
CA VAL A 22 -22.35 21.61 9.78
C VAL A 22 -22.90 22.94 9.28
N THR A 23 -22.96 23.93 10.16
CA THR A 23 -23.22 25.34 9.87
C THR A 23 -21.90 26.04 9.50
N PRO A 24 -21.90 27.02 8.56
CA PRO A 24 -20.71 27.76 8.20
C PRO A 24 -20.39 28.82 9.26
N ARG A 25 -19.10 29.06 9.51
CA ARG A 25 -18.61 30.22 10.27
C ARG A 25 -17.72 31.05 9.37
N ASP A 26 -17.98 32.34 9.45
CA ASP A 26 -17.42 33.43 8.66
C ASP A 26 -15.90 33.58 8.83
N ASP A 27 -15.27 33.87 7.70
CA ASP A 27 -13.89 34.35 7.58
C ASP A 27 -13.82 35.84 7.95
N GLN A 28 -12.88 36.21 8.81
CA GLN A 28 -12.34 37.57 8.88
C GLN A 28 -10.81 37.49 8.88
N GLU A 29 -10.24 37.99 7.79
CA GLU A 29 -8.82 38.30 7.62
C GLU A 29 -8.44 39.52 8.48
N THR A 30 -7.25 39.47 9.08
CA THR A 30 -6.39 40.65 9.27
C THR A 30 -4.92 40.25 9.17
N PRO A 31 -4.06 41.03 8.48
CA PRO A 31 -2.65 40.71 8.21
C PRO A 31 -1.72 41.37 9.23
N ARG A 32 -0.54 40.76 9.47
CA ARG A 32 0.64 41.42 10.07
C ARG A 32 1.94 40.81 9.54
N ASP A 33 2.56 41.54 8.62
CA ASP A 33 3.92 42.09 8.64
C ASP A 33 5.06 41.39 9.41
N ASP A 34 6.14 41.21 8.61
CA ASP A 34 7.54 41.55 8.84
C ASP A 34 8.52 40.66 9.64
N ALA A 35 9.51 40.21 8.86
CA ALA A 35 10.95 40.42 9.01
C ALA A 35 11.82 39.43 9.84
N ASP A 36 12.85 38.96 9.13
CA ASP A 36 14.27 38.79 9.49
C ASP A 36 14.63 37.97 10.75
N ASP A 37 15.47 36.93 10.61
CA ASP A 37 16.92 37.15 10.58
C ASP A 37 17.75 35.85 10.43
N ALA A 38 19.02 36.09 10.14
CA ALA A 38 20.09 35.25 9.63
C ALA A 38 20.59 34.01 10.42
N ALA A 39 21.10 33.06 9.62
CA ALA A 39 22.42 32.38 9.68
C ALA A 39 23.02 31.89 11.02
N ALA A 40 23.46 30.63 11.03
CA ALA A 40 24.83 30.26 11.43
C ALA A 40 25.18 28.80 11.06
N SER A 41 26.21 28.65 10.23
CA SER A 41 27.01 27.45 10.02
C SER A 41 27.77 27.02 11.28
N THR A 42 27.99 25.72 11.50
CA THR A 42 29.30 25.23 11.97
C THR A 42 29.53 23.78 11.53
N ALA A 43 30.74 23.55 11.01
CA ALA A 43 31.28 22.30 10.48
C ALA A 43 32.14 21.55 11.53
N LEU A 44 32.68 20.40 11.09
CA LEU A 44 33.71 19.53 11.72
C LEU A 44 33.23 18.62 12.87
N ALA A 45 33.68 17.37 13.02
CA ALA A 45 34.91 16.73 12.55
C ALA A 45 34.74 15.22 12.35
N THR A 46 35.49 14.73 11.38
CA THR A 46 35.87 13.36 11.06
C THR A 46 36.64 12.67 12.19
N ARG A 47 36.44 11.35 12.35
CA ARG A 47 37.47 10.44 12.86
C ARG A 47 37.30 9.03 12.29
N THR A 48 38.28 8.64 11.48
CA THR A 48 38.58 7.31 10.95
C THR A 48 39.31 6.47 12.01
N VAL A 49 38.95 5.18 12.15
CA VAL A 49 39.87 4.10 12.55
C VAL A 49 39.42 2.80 11.86
N SER A 50 40.42 2.09 11.33
CA SER A 50 40.43 0.90 10.49
C SER A 50 40.32 -0.45 11.23
N GLU A 51 39.72 -1.42 10.53
CA GLU A 51 39.95 -2.88 10.42
C GLU A 51 40.59 -3.70 11.57
N SER A 52 39.96 -4.86 11.89
CA SER A 52 40.53 -6.20 11.61
C SER A 52 39.66 -7.37 12.11
N GLY A 53 39.51 -8.39 11.25
CA GLY A 53 39.68 -9.81 11.60
C GLY A 53 38.55 -10.60 12.28
N ALA A 54 37.84 -11.42 11.49
CA ALA A 54 37.05 -12.58 11.96
C ALA A 54 37.94 -13.73 12.49
N PRO A 55 37.38 -14.72 13.23
CA PRO A 55 37.03 -15.98 12.54
C PRO A 55 35.78 -16.74 13.06
N VAL A 56 35.23 -17.56 12.16
CA VAL A 56 34.23 -18.67 12.26
C VAL A 56 34.94 -19.92 12.85
N PRO A 57 34.35 -20.96 13.53
CA PRO A 57 33.24 -21.87 13.11
C PRO A 57 32.48 -22.58 14.28
N PRO A 58 31.88 -23.78 14.16
CA PRO A 58 30.98 -24.36 13.14
C PRO A 58 29.60 -24.79 13.70
N SER A 59 28.70 -25.09 12.75
CA SER A 59 27.43 -25.82 12.87
C SER A 59 27.59 -27.30 13.25
N HIS A 60 26.70 -27.83 14.10
CA HIS A 60 26.16 -29.20 13.99
C HIS A 60 24.89 -29.36 14.85
N SER A 61 23.76 -29.63 14.21
CA SER A 61 22.60 -30.30 14.83
C SER A 61 22.89 -31.80 14.97
N PRO A 62 22.19 -32.51 15.86
CA PRO A 62 21.15 -33.39 15.33
C PRO A 62 19.85 -33.44 16.15
N GLU A 63 18.86 -33.97 15.44
CA GLU A 63 17.46 -34.22 15.75
C GLU A 63 17.21 -35.27 16.85
N GLY A 64 16.01 -35.20 17.44
CA GLY A 64 15.13 -36.37 17.53
C GLY A 64 15.13 -37.15 18.85
N GLY A 65 13.97 -37.15 19.53
CA GLY A 65 13.68 -38.08 20.62
C GLY A 65 12.49 -37.65 21.48
N GLU A 66 11.28 -37.94 21.00
CA GLU A 66 10.04 -37.95 21.79
C GLU A 66 10.16 -38.90 23.00
N VAL A 67 9.41 -38.64 24.09
CA VAL A 67 8.41 -39.55 24.69
C VAL A 67 7.85 -38.93 25.99
N GLU A 68 6.54 -38.65 25.94
CA GLU A 68 5.45 -38.83 26.92
C GLU A 68 5.67 -38.64 28.45
N ALA A 69 4.85 -37.73 29.01
CA ALA A 69 3.80 -37.99 30.04
C ALA A 69 4.32 -37.81 31.49
N GLU A 70 3.60 -37.30 32.49
CA GLU A 70 2.17 -37.33 32.80
C GLU A 70 1.73 -36.06 33.58
N ARG A 71 0.41 -35.88 33.65
CA ARG A 71 -0.31 -34.94 34.52
C ARG A 71 -0.21 -35.34 36.00
N SER A 72 -0.17 -34.34 36.89
CA SER A 72 -0.88 -34.32 38.18
C SER A 72 -0.87 -32.86 38.69
N GLU A 73 -1.96 -32.09 38.57
CA GLU A 73 -3.03 -31.93 39.58
C GLU A 73 -2.54 -31.67 41.01
N ASP A 74 -2.79 -30.42 41.43
CA ASP A 74 -3.10 -29.87 42.76
C ASP A 74 -2.38 -30.38 44.01
N ALA A 75 -1.66 -29.46 44.64
CA ALA A 75 -1.63 -29.36 46.10
C ALA A 75 -1.41 -27.91 46.53
N ALA A 76 -2.52 -27.20 46.73
CA ALA A 76 -2.56 -26.09 47.66
C ALA A 76 -2.20 -26.62 49.06
N VAL A 77 -1.12 -26.14 49.65
CA VAL A 77 -0.81 -26.38 51.07
C VAL A 77 -0.52 -25.06 51.74
N ALA A 78 -1.57 -24.61 52.43
CA ALA A 78 -1.58 -23.98 53.74
C ALA A 78 -0.27 -23.35 54.23
N GLU A 79 -0.35 -22.02 54.34
CA GLU A 79 0.38 -21.18 55.26
C GLU A 79 0.38 -21.78 56.67
N VAL A 80 1.50 -22.36 57.10
CA VAL A 80 1.72 -22.74 58.50
C VAL A 80 2.34 -21.55 59.21
N ALA A 81 1.53 -20.96 60.08
CA ALA A 81 1.90 -19.91 61.01
C ALA A 81 3.23 -20.22 61.73
N ALA A 82 4.15 -19.27 61.65
CA ALA A 82 5.40 -19.27 62.39
C ALA A 82 5.11 -19.28 63.90
N THR A 83 5.35 -20.40 64.57
CA THR A 83 5.61 -20.41 66.00
C THR A 83 6.97 -19.75 66.21
N ALA A 84 6.98 -18.56 66.81
CA ALA A 84 8.19 -17.83 67.18
C ALA A 84 9.04 -18.68 68.14
N ALA A 85 10.04 -19.39 67.59
CA ALA A 85 11.13 -19.93 68.38
C ALA A 85 11.89 -18.72 68.95
N SER A 86 11.98 -18.64 70.28
CA SER A 86 12.81 -17.63 70.94
C SER A 86 14.24 -17.75 70.40
N ASP A 87 14.72 -16.74 69.68
CA ASP A 87 16.10 -16.66 69.20
C ASP A 87 17.03 -16.39 70.39
N PHE A 88 17.36 -17.44 71.13
CA PHE A 88 18.42 -17.38 72.13
C PHE A 88 19.80 -17.49 71.45
N PRO A 89 20.81 -16.75 71.96
CA PRO A 89 22.16 -16.82 71.43
C PRO A 89 22.76 -18.22 71.64
N PRO A 90 23.73 -18.63 70.79
CA PRO A 90 24.49 -19.85 71.03
C PRO A 90 25.15 -19.87 72.41
N ALA A 91 25.37 -21.07 72.97
CA ALA A 91 25.94 -21.24 74.30
C ALA A 91 27.25 -20.43 74.47
N GLY A 92 27.27 -19.55 75.48
CA GLY A 92 28.42 -18.70 75.80
C GLY A 92 28.55 -17.41 74.96
N TRP A 93 27.54 -17.03 74.19
CA TRP A 93 27.51 -15.78 73.41
C TRP A 93 26.45 -14.80 73.96
N THR A 94 26.74 -13.50 73.88
CA THR A 94 25.74 -12.45 74.15
C THR A 94 24.99 -12.05 72.88
N THR A 95 23.80 -11.48 73.02
CA THR A 95 23.00 -10.98 71.88
C THR A 95 23.77 -9.96 71.04
N LYS A 96 24.61 -9.12 71.66
CA LYS A 96 25.49 -8.18 70.95
C LYS A 96 26.53 -8.89 70.09
N GLN A 97 27.14 -9.96 70.60
CA GLN A 97 28.11 -10.76 69.85
C GLN A 97 27.45 -11.44 68.64
N VAL A 98 26.22 -11.92 68.76
CA VAL A 98 25.46 -12.50 67.63
C VAL A 98 25.33 -11.49 66.47
N GLY A 99 25.01 -10.23 66.77
CA GLY A 99 24.95 -9.16 65.77
C GLY A 99 26.29 -8.91 65.09
N GLU A 100 27.35 -8.69 65.87
CA GLU A 100 28.70 -8.44 65.34
C GLU A 100 29.21 -9.57 64.41
N TRP A 101 28.85 -10.83 64.71
CA TRP A 101 29.22 -11.97 63.88
C TRP A 101 28.41 -12.10 62.60
N LYS A 102 27.11 -11.77 62.62
CA LYS A 102 26.27 -11.70 61.41
C LYS A 102 26.74 -10.58 60.48
N ASP A 103 27.10 -9.42 61.03
CA ASP A 103 27.61 -8.28 60.23
C ASP A 103 28.95 -8.62 59.56
N ARG A 104 29.87 -9.29 60.28
CA ARG A 104 31.16 -9.70 59.73
C ARG A 104 31.08 -10.90 58.79
N ASN A 105 30.00 -11.68 58.86
CA ASN A 105 29.80 -12.88 58.06
C ASN A 105 28.36 -12.94 57.54
N PRO A 106 28.04 -12.20 56.46
CA PRO A 106 26.67 -12.13 55.92
C PRO A 106 26.08 -13.49 55.49
N TRP A 107 26.93 -14.50 55.30
CA TRP A 107 26.54 -15.88 55.00
C TRP A 107 26.10 -16.69 56.22
N LEU A 108 26.37 -16.23 57.44
CA LEU A 108 26.15 -16.97 58.68
C LEU A 108 24.69 -16.82 59.16
N GLU A 109 23.98 -17.93 59.24
CA GLU A 109 22.63 -18.00 59.82
C GLU A 109 22.74 -18.44 61.29
N ILE A 110 22.00 -17.79 62.19
CA ILE A 110 21.92 -18.17 63.61
C ILE A 110 20.45 -18.20 63.98
N LYS A 111 19.96 -19.37 64.37
CA LYS A 111 18.56 -19.65 64.77
C LYS A 111 18.54 -20.60 65.95
N ALA A 112 17.78 -20.26 66.99
CA ALA A 112 17.60 -21.12 68.19
C ALA A 112 18.93 -21.70 68.76
N GLY A 113 19.96 -20.85 68.89
CA GLY A 113 21.27 -21.23 69.41
C GLY A 113 22.17 -22.09 68.49
N LYS A 114 21.75 -22.38 67.26
CA LYS A 114 22.51 -23.16 66.27
C LYS A 114 23.03 -22.28 65.11
N LEU A 115 24.13 -22.69 64.47
CA LEU A 115 24.73 -21.98 63.33
C LEU A 115 24.48 -22.73 62.01
N GLY A 116 24.29 -21.97 60.93
CA GLY A 116 24.18 -22.46 59.55
C GLY A 116 24.82 -21.51 58.54
N CYS A 117 24.84 -21.91 57.27
CA CYS A 117 25.41 -21.15 56.16
C CYS A 117 24.42 -21.00 55.02
N LEU A 118 23.94 -19.76 54.80
CA LEU A 118 22.98 -19.41 53.76
C LEU A 118 23.52 -19.70 52.35
N VAL A 119 24.83 -19.46 52.15
CA VAL A 119 25.47 -19.63 50.83
C VAL A 119 25.61 -21.10 50.48
N CYS A 120 26.10 -21.94 51.40
CA CYS A 120 26.19 -23.38 51.16
C CYS A 120 24.81 -24.03 51.01
N ARG A 121 23.79 -23.55 51.73
CA ARG A 121 22.41 -23.98 51.54
C ARG A 121 21.89 -23.65 50.13
N LYS A 122 22.11 -22.42 49.68
CA LYS A 122 21.76 -22.01 48.29
C LYS A 122 22.55 -22.80 47.26
N ALA A 123 23.85 -23.00 47.44
CA ALA A 123 24.67 -23.79 46.52
C ALA A 123 24.19 -25.25 46.42
N LYS A 124 23.75 -25.88 47.51
CA LYS A 124 23.18 -27.25 47.47
C LYS A 124 21.94 -27.32 46.58
N THR A 125 21.03 -26.34 46.66
CA THR A 125 19.86 -26.28 45.76
C THR A 125 20.24 -26.10 44.29
N LEU A 126 21.35 -25.42 43.99
CA LEU A 126 21.84 -25.24 42.62
C LEU A 126 22.58 -26.47 42.08
N LEU A 127 23.29 -27.19 42.93
CA LEU A 127 24.01 -28.42 42.59
C LEU A 127 23.08 -29.64 42.42
N LEU A 128 21.84 -29.57 42.94
CA LEU A 128 20.82 -30.59 42.67
C LEU A 128 20.23 -30.49 41.26
N SER A 129 20.28 -29.30 40.64
CA SER A 129 19.79 -29.08 39.28
C SER A 129 20.82 -29.36 38.18
N GLU A 130 22.11 -29.39 38.49
CA GLU A 130 23.18 -29.63 37.51
C GLU A 130 24.05 -30.80 37.93
N LYS A 131 24.19 -31.81 37.06
CA LYS A 131 25.07 -32.98 37.26
C LYS A 131 26.55 -32.57 37.14
N GLY A 132 27.07 -31.91 38.17
CA GLY A 132 28.47 -31.49 38.29
C GLY A 132 29.26 -32.27 39.35
N PRO A 133 30.61 -32.18 39.37
CA PRO A 133 31.48 -33.04 40.18
C PRO A 133 31.29 -32.81 41.69
N GLY A 134 31.36 -33.90 42.46
CA GLY A 134 31.03 -33.97 43.88
C GLY A 134 31.75 -32.96 44.78
N LEU A 135 31.09 -31.83 45.04
CA LEU A 135 31.45 -30.90 46.12
C LEU A 135 30.79 -31.40 47.42
N HIS A 136 31.60 -31.92 48.34
CA HIS A 136 31.09 -32.40 49.63
C HIS A 136 30.83 -31.22 50.57
N LEU A 137 29.60 -30.70 50.54
CA LEU A 137 29.13 -29.67 51.46
C LEU A 137 28.76 -30.29 52.81
N SER A 138 29.14 -29.64 53.91
CA SER A 138 28.79 -30.11 55.25
C SER A 138 27.29 -29.95 55.50
N GLU A 139 26.60 -31.07 55.75
CA GLU A 139 25.16 -31.09 56.01
C GLU A 139 24.78 -30.31 57.27
N GLU A 140 25.63 -30.34 58.30
CA GLU A 140 25.43 -29.56 59.54
C GLU A 140 25.34 -28.05 59.25
N TRP A 141 26.17 -27.53 58.35
CA TRP A 141 26.15 -26.11 57.97
C TRP A 141 24.96 -25.77 57.06
N ILE A 142 24.52 -26.71 56.22
CA ILE A 142 23.37 -26.50 55.32
C ILE A 142 22.05 -26.52 56.09
N ASN A 143 21.91 -27.48 57.00
CA ASN A 143 20.70 -27.68 57.80
C ASN A 143 20.63 -26.73 58.99
N GLY A 144 21.74 -26.10 59.36
CA GLY A 144 21.81 -25.13 60.46
C GLY A 144 21.92 -25.79 61.83
N ASP A 145 22.61 -26.92 61.91
CA ASP A 145 22.71 -27.78 63.11
C ASP A 145 24.03 -27.63 63.87
N VAL A 146 24.88 -26.68 63.50
CA VAL A 146 26.19 -26.51 64.13
C VAL A 146 26.04 -25.97 65.55
N THR A 147 26.43 -26.78 66.53
CA THR A 147 26.43 -26.44 67.96
C THR A 147 27.78 -26.72 68.64
N SER A 148 28.01 -26.08 69.77
CA SER A 148 29.10 -26.39 70.70
C SER A 148 28.84 -25.72 72.06
N PRO A 149 29.17 -26.38 73.18
CA PRO A 149 29.03 -25.80 74.52
C PRO A 149 30.09 -24.72 74.84
N ASP A 150 31.19 -24.66 74.07
CA ASP A 150 32.24 -23.65 74.21
C ASP A 150 32.20 -22.61 73.07
N ALA A 151 32.08 -21.34 73.45
CA ALA A 151 32.10 -20.20 72.55
C ALA A 151 33.38 -20.09 71.71
N LYS A 152 34.56 -20.48 72.25
CA LYS A 152 35.83 -20.48 71.50
C LYS A 152 35.84 -21.55 70.41
N GLN A 153 35.23 -22.70 70.67
CA GLN A 153 35.10 -23.77 69.67
C GLN A 153 34.12 -23.39 68.56
N LEU A 154 33.01 -22.72 68.87
CA LEU A 154 32.09 -22.17 67.85
C LEU A 154 32.82 -21.21 66.90
N ARG A 155 33.65 -20.31 67.43
CA ARG A 155 34.45 -19.39 66.60
C ARG A 155 35.42 -20.15 65.69
N LYS A 156 36.12 -21.17 66.22
CA LYS A 156 37.00 -22.02 65.41
C LYS A 156 36.24 -22.74 64.29
N LYS A 157 35.03 -23.23 64.54
CA LYS A 157 34.17 -23.86 63.53
C LYS A 157 33.78 -22.86 62.43
N ILE A 158 33.41 -21.63 62.78
CA ILE A 158 33.09 -20.55 61.82
C ILE A 158 34.29 -20.25 60.92
N TYR A 159 35.48 -20.03 61.50
CA TYR A 159 36.68 -19.75 60.70
C TYR A 159 37.04 -20.93 59.79
N LYS A 160 37.02 -22.16 60.32
CA LYS A 160 37.31 -23.37 59.54
C LYS A 160 36.32 -23.56 58.38
N HIS A 161 35.05 -23.21 58.56
CA HIS A 161 34.05 -23.26 57.49
C HIS A 161 34.27 -22.15 56.46
N ARG A 162 34.41 -20.90 56.91
CA ARG A 162 34.64 -19.73 56.05
C ARG A 162 35.83 -19.94 55.13
N ASP A 163 36.92 -20.43 55.69
CA ASP A 163 38.19 -20.61 55.00
C ASP A 163 38.26 -21.99 54.31
N SER A 164 37.15 -22.75 54.28
CA SER A 164 37.08 -24.03 53.57
C SER A 164 36.92 -23.83 52.06
N GLN A 165 37.58 -24.70 51.29
CA GLN A 165 37.40 -24.76 49.83
C GLN A 165 35.94 -25.00 49.43
N ALA A 166 35.19 -25.76 50.23
CA ALA A 166 33.78 -26.05 49.98
C ALA A 166 32.91 -24.78 50.05
N HIS A 167 33.15 -23.91 51.03
CA HIS A 167 32.47 -22.63 51.15
C HIS A 167 32.88 -21.66 50.04
N ALA A 168 34.18 -21.54 49.76
CA ALA A 168 34.69 -20.69 48.68
C ALA A 168 34.05 -21.05 47.32
N ARG A 169 34.01 -22.34 46.98
CA ARG A 169 33.31 -22.82 45.77
C ARG A 169 31.80 -22.59 45.80
N SER A 170 31.16 -22.70 46.97
CA SER A 170 29.73 -22.38 47.11
C SER A 170 29.43 -20.91 46.80
N VAL A 171 30.32 -19.99 47.22
CA VAL A 171 30.22 -18.57 46.91
C VAL A 171 30.37 -18.35 45.41
N GLU A 172 31.36 -18.99 44.77
CA GLU A 172 31.58 -18.91 43.32
C GLU A 172 30.37 -19.41 42.53
N ILE A 173 29.80 -20.57 42.89
CA ILE A 173 28.63 -21.16 42.22
C ILE A 173 27.42 -20.21 42.27
N VAL A 174 27.13 -19.64 43.44
CA VAL A 174 25.99 -18.71 43.60
C VAL A 174 26.24 -17.42 42.79
N GLN A 175 27.47 -16.90 42.78
CA GLN A 175 27.84 -15.72 41.99
C GLN A 175 27.83 -15.97 40.48
N MET A 176 28.21 -17.15 40.03
CA MET A 176 28.16 -17.53 38.61
C MET A 176 26.72 -17.58 38.10
N LYS A 177 25.80 -18.19 38.87
CA LYS A 177 24.38 -18.20 38.53
C LYS A 177 23.81 -16.79 38.43
N ASP A 178 24.09 -15.92 39.42
CA ASP A 178 23.63 -14.53 39.38
C ASP A 178 24.15 -13.79 38.14
N LYS A 179 25.38 -14.09 37.69
CA LYS A 179 25.98 -13.54 36.46
C LYS A 179 25.37 -14.09 35.17
N GLU A 180 24.89 -15.33 35.12
CA GLU A 180 24.20 -15.90 33.93
C GLU A 180 22.75 -15.45 33.82
N THR A 181 22.08 -15.24 34.96
CA THR A 181 20.67 -14.82 35.00
C THR A 181 20.48 -13.41 34.43
N LEU A 182 21.46 -12.53 34.64
CA LEU A 182 21.41 -11.13 34.16
C LEU A 182 21.38 -11.03 32.62
N PRO A 183 22.35 -11.58 31.85
CA PRO A 183 22.30 -11.62 30.39
C PRO A 183 21.05 -12.29 29.82
N ASN A 184 20.59 -13.40 30.42
CA ASN A 184 19.40 -14.10 29.94
C ASN A 184 18.13 -13.24 30.11
N CYS A 185 17.98 -12.53 31.24
CA CYS A 185 16.90 -11.56 31.41
C CYS A 185 16.91 -10.44 30.35
N PHE A 186 18.10 -9.96 29.93
CA PHE A 186 18.18 -8.97 28.85
C PHE A 186 17.74 -9.53 27.49
N ILE A 187 18.14 -10.78 27.18
CA ILE A 187 17.74 -11.47 25.95
C ILE A 187 16.21 -11.71 25.94
N ASP A 188 15.65 -12.15 27.06
CA ASP A 188 14.21 -12.43 27.18
C ASP A 188 13.36 -11.16 27.06
N VAL A 189 13.76 -10.07 27.73
CA VAL A 189 13.07 -8.77 27.60
C VAL A 189 13.14 -8.25 26.16
N GLN A 190 14.28 -8.42 25.47
CA GLN A 190 14.43 -8.02 24.08
C GLN A 190 13.57 -8.88 23.14
N SER A 191 13.49 -10.19 23.39
CA SER A 191 12.64 -11.13 22.65
C SER A 191 11.16 -10.79 22.79
N ASP A 192 10.69 -10.51 24.00
CA ASP A 192 9.28 -10.16 24.26
C ASP A 192 8.91 -8.80 23.69
N LEU A 193 9.81 -7.81 23.75
CA LEU A 193 9.61 -6.52 23.10
C LEU A 193 9.51 -6.68 21.57
N LEU A 194 10.34 -7.54 20.98
CA LEU A 194 10.31 -7.84 19.55
C LEU A 194 8.99 -8.51 19.13
N LYS A 195 8.50 -9.48 19.91
CA LYS A 195 7.19 -10.13 19.66
C LYS A 195 6.06 -9.11 19.65
N LYS A 196 5.97 -8.27 20.69
CA LYS A 196 4.95 -7.22 20.82
C LYS A 196 5.03 -6.20 19.68
N THR A 197 6.25 -5.78 19.32
CA THR A 197 6.48 -4.84 18.21
C THR A 197 6.10 -5.45 16.86
N THR A 198 6.37 -6.75 16.66
CA THR A 198 6.01 -7.49 15.44
C THR A 198 4.50 -7.47 15.21
N VAL A 199 3.71 -7.63 16.28
CA VAL A 199 2.24 -7.53 16.18
C VAL A 199 1.81 -6.13 15.74
N SER A 200 2.37 -5.07 16.33
CA SER A 200 2.11 -3.68 15.92
C SER A 200 2.45 -3.44 14.45
N PHE A 201 3.62 -3.92 13.99
CA PHE A 201 4.07 -3.76 12.59
C PHE A 201 3.17 -4.51 11.61
N ARG A 202 2.78 -5.75 11.90
CA ARG A 202 1.84 -6.53 11.05
C ARG A 202 0.46 -5.87 10.98
N THR A 203 0.00 -5.32 12.09
CA THR A 203 -1.29 -4.62 12.14
C THR A 203 -1.25 -3.34 11.33
N ALA A 204 -0.22 -2.51 11.52
CA ALA A 204 -0.03 -1.27 10.77
C ALA A 204 0.17 -1.54 9.27
N TYR A 205 0.90 -2.60 8.91
CA TYR A 205 0.99 -3.07 7.52
C TYR A 205 -0.39 -3.38 6.95
N THR A 206 -1.24 -4.09 7.69
CA THR A 206 -2.61 -4.42 7.26
C THR A 206 -3.46 -3.16 7.09
N VAL A 207 -3.36 -2.19 8.02
CA VAL A 207 -4.00 -0.87 7.90
C VAL A 207 -3.62 -0.20 6.58
N ALA A 208 -2.32 -0.17 6.24
CA ALA A 208 -1.85 0.40 4.98
C ALA A 208 -2.32 -0.39 3.75
N LYS A 209 -2.15 -1.73 3.78
CA LYS A 209 -2.44 -2.63 2.67
C LYS A 209 -3.91 -2.60 2.27
N GLU A 210 -4.79 -2.55 3.26
CA GLU A 210 -6.25 -2.48 3.08
C GLU A 210 -6.79 -1.04 3.00
N ARG A 211 -5.89 -0.04 2.94
CA ARG A 211 -6.23 1.39 2.79
C ARG A 211 -7.18 1.91 3.87
N LEU A 212 -6.99 1.44 5.09
CA LEU A 212 -7.76 1.86 6.25
C LEU A 212 -7.21 3.17 6.81
N SER A 213 -8.08 3.94 7.49
CA SER A 213 -7.64 5.09 8.27
C SER A 213 -6.66 4.65 9.36
N TYR A 214 -5.60 5.42 9.61
CA TYR A 214 -4.64 5.16 10.68
C TYR A 214 -5.28 5.07 12.07
N LYS A 215 -6.44 5.70 12.27
CA LYS A 215 -7.27 5.56 13.48
C LYS A 215 -7.76 4.13 13.73
N LYS A 216 -7.68 3.24 12.74
CA LYS A 216 -8.05 1.82 12.84
C LYS A 216 -6.97 0.97 13.50
N LEU A 217 -5.75 1.48 13.68
CA LEU A 217 -4.69 0.71 14.37
C LEU A 217 -5.12 0.30 15.78
N ASN A 218 -5.54 1.26 16.63
CA ASN A 218 -5.92 0.96 18.02
C ASN A 218 -7.09 -0.04 18.13
N PRO A 219 -8.23 0.12 17.41
CA PRO A 219 -9.29 -0.88 17.41
C PRO A 219 -8.82 -2.28 16.96
N LEU A 220 -7.95 -2.37 15.95
CA LEU A 220 -7.43 -3.65 15.46
C LEU A 220 -6.45 -4.30 16.43
N MET A 221 -5.67 -3.50 17.15
CA MET A 221 -4.78 -3.97 18.22
C MET A 221 -5.59 -4.48 19.42
N THR A 222 -6.65 -3.76 19.82
CA THR A 222 -7.58 -4.20 20.88
C THR A 222 -8.25 -5.53 20.50
N MET A 223 -8.68 -5.66 19.25
CA MET A 223 -9.27 -6.91 18.75
C MET A 223 -8.26 -8.08 18.77
N GLN A 224 -6.99 -7.83 18.45
CA GLN A 224 -5.94 -8.84 18.55
C GLN A 224 -5.65 -9.27 19.99
N GLU A 225 -5.66 -8.33 20.95
CA GLU A 225 -5.58 -8.65 22.38
C GLU A 225 -6.71 -9.60 22.81
N LEU A 226 -7.95 -9.33 22.38
CA LEU A 226 -9.10 -10.20 22.65
C LEU A 226 -8.96 -11.60 22.04
N ASN A 227 -8.22 -11.73 20.94
CA ASN A 227 -7.91 -13.02 20.32
C ASN A 227 -6.66 -13.70 20.92
N GLY A 228 -6.10 -13.16 22.01
CA GLY A 228 -4.96 -13.74 22.73
C GLY A 228 -3.59 -13.33 22.19
N ALA A 229 -3.49 -12.31 21.32
CA ALA A 229 -2.20 -11.79 20.90
C ALA A 229 -1.56 -10.92 21.99
N GLU A 230 -0.26 -11.08 22.21
CA GLU A 230 0.51 -10.22 23.11
C GLU A 230 0.80 -8.87 22.44
N VAL A 231 -0.04 -7.88 22.76
CA VAL A 231 0.11 -6.53 22.23
C VAL A 231 0.69 -5.62 23.31
N GLY A 232 1.76 -4.90 22.97
CA GLY A 232 2.36 -3.92 23.88
C GLY A 232 1.49 -2.67 24.05
N ASN A 233 1.71 -1.91 25.12
CA ASN A 233 0.97 -0.65 25.38
C ASN A 233 1.46 0.55 24.55
N ILE A 234 2.49 0.35 23.73
CA ILE A 234 3.15 1.40 22.94
C ILE A 234 2.73 1.23 21.47
N HIS A 235 2.79 2.31 20.69
CA HIS A 235 2.52 2.35 19.25
C HIS A 235 1.08 2.07 18.81
N LYS A 236 0.06 2.45 19.62
CA LYS A 236 -1.35 2.28 19.25
C LYS A 236 -1.98 3.49 18.55
N SER A 237 -1.32 4.64 18.55
CA SER A 237 -1.87 5.89 17.97
C SER A 237 -1.84 5.90 16.44
N ASP A 238 -2.61 6.80 15.84
CA ASP A 238 -2.57 7.06 14.41
C ASP A 238 -1.21 7.62 13.96
N HIS A 239 -0.56 8.46 14.76
CA HIS A 239 0.82 8.89 14.52
C HIS A 239 1.79 7.71 14.54
N ALA A 240 1.69 6.82 15.53
CA ALA A 240 2.55 5.64 15.58
C ALA A 240 2.31 4.72 14.38
N CYS A 241 1.06 4.59 13.92
CA CYS A 241 0.73 3.87 12.70
C CYS A 241 1.47 4.46 11.49
N ALA A 242 1.44 5.78 11.34
CA ALA A 242 2.13 6.47 10.24
C ALA A 242 3.64 6.22 10.25
N GLU A 243 4.28 6.36 11.42
CA GLU A 243 5.72 6.11 11.59
C GLU A 243 6.09 4.66 11.30
N ILE A 244 5.33 3.69 11.82
CA ILE A 244 5.56 2.26 11.54
C ILE A 244 5.44 1.98 10.04
N ILE A 245 4.39 2.50 9.38
CA ILE A 245 4.21 2.34 7.93
C ILE A 245 5.37 2.97 7.17
N SER A 246 5.86 4.14 7.60
CA SER A 246 7.03 4.81 7.02
C SER A 246 8.29 3.94 7.12
N HIS A 247 8.54 3.34 8.30
CA HIS A 247 9.65 2.41 8.49
C HIS A 247 9.54 1.17 7.61
N ILE A 248 8.34 0.57 7.53
CA ILE A 248 8.09 -0.58 6.66
C ILE A 248 8.34 -0.21 5.20
N ALA A 249 7.81 0.92 4.73
CA ALA A 249 7.98 1.38 3.36
C ALA A 249 9.45 1.66 3.02
N LYS A 250 10.21 2.27 3.94
CA LYS A 250 11.65 2.49 3.79
C LYS A 250 12.41 1.18 3.62
N GLU A 251 12.11 0.18 4.45
CA GLU A 251 12.77 -1.13 4.40
C GLU A 251 12.38 -1.93 3.16
N MET A 252 11.11 -1.88 2.74
CA MET A 252 10.65 -2.49 1.49
C MET A 252 11.34 -1.87 0.27
N ARG A 253 11.47 -0.55 0.24
CA ARG A 253 12.17 0.16 -0.84
C ARG A 253 13.64 -0.18 -0.89
N ARG A 254 14.31 -0.22 0.27
CA ARG A 254 15.71 -0.63 0.39
C ARG A 254 15.93 -2.03 -0.17
N LYS A 255 15.12 -3.01 0.25
CA LYS A 255 15.19 -4.40 -0.26
C LYS A 255 14.96 -4.46 -1.77
N PHE A 256 13.97 -3.73 -2.27
CA PHE A 256 13.71 -3.66 -3.71
C PHE A 256 14.93 -3.17 -4.49
N VAL A 257 15.53 -2.04 -4.08
CA VAL A 257 16.70 -1.49 -4.78
C VAL A 257 17.92 -2.40 -4.64
N SER A 258 18.16 -3.01 -3.48
CA SER A 258 19.20 -4.02 -3.30
C SER A 258 19.05 -5.17 -4.28
N ASN A 259 17.84 -5.74 -4.40
CA ASN A 259 17.58 -6.83 -5.35
C ASN A 259 17.83 -6.41 -6.80
N VAL A 260 17.39 -5.20 -7.19
CA VAL A 260 17.63 -4.66 -8.55
C VAL A 260 19.12 -4.54 -8.85
N LYS A 261 19.92 -4.10 -7.88
CA LYS A 261 21.38 -4.01 -8.00
C LYS A 261 22.04 -5.40 -8.05
N GLU A 262 21.64 -6.32 -7.18
CA GLU A 262 22.17 -7.69 -7.14
C GLU A 262 21.92 -8.45 -8.45
N MET A 263 20.80 -8.16 -9.12
CA MET A 263 20.43 -8.78 -10.40
C MET A 263 20.98 -8.03 -11.63
N ASP A 264 21.78 -6.97 -11.46
CA ASP A 264 22.29 -6.13 -12.57
C ASP A 264 21.16 -5.63 -13.51
N SER A 265 19.97 -5.39 -12.95
CA SER A 265 18.76 -5.18 -13.75
C SER A 265 18.72 -3.77 -14.36
N LYS A 266 18.45 -3.68 -15.66
CA LYS A 266 18.19 -2.40 -16.34
C LYS A 266 16.87 -1.80 -15.85
N VAL A 267 16.86 -0.48 -15.70
CA VAL A 267 15.73 0.27 -15.14
C VAL A 267 15.18 1.29 -16.12
N SER A 268 13.85 1.40 -16.14
CA SER A 268 13.14 2.51 -16.77
C SER A 268 12.35 3.25 -15.71
N ILE A 269 12.41 4.57 -15.72
CA ILE A 269 11.64 5.42 -14.79
C ILE A 269 10.34 5.84 -15.46
N THR A 270 9.22 5.82 -14.75
CA THR A 270 7.98 6.45 -15.19
C THR A 270 7.57 7.50 -14.17
N ILE A 271 7.32 8.72 -14.65
CA ILE A 271 6.86 9.83 -13.80
C ILE A 271 5.47 10.30 -14.23
N ASP A 272 4.66 10.67 -13.23
CA ASP A 272 3.36 11.29 -13.41
C ASP A 272 3.18 12.43 -12.39
N GLU A 273 2.43 13.46 -12.78
CA GLU A 273 2.15 14.64 -11.95
C GLU A 273 0.68 14.67 -11.54
N SER A 274 0.42 14.88 -10.25
CA SER A 274 -0.94 14.98 -9.73
C SER A 274 -1.04 16.10 -8.70
N THR A 275 -2.20 16.76 -8.66
CA THR A 275 -2.47 17.82 -7.67
C THR A 275 -3.52 17.32 -6.68
N VAL A 276 -3.20 17.34 -5.39
CA VAL A 276 -4.09 16.91 -4.30
C VAL A 276 -4.18 18.03 -3.29
N HIS A 277 -5.41 18.51 -3.02
CA HIS A 277 -5.65 19.66 -2.12
C HIS A 277 -4.81 20.91 -2.47
N GLY A 278 -4.69 21.21 -3.76
CA GLY A 278 -3.91 22.35 -4.26
C GLY A 278 -2.38 22.14 -4.26
N ARG A 279 -1.89 21.00 -3.78
CA ARG A 279 -0.46 20.69 -3.72
C ARG A 279 -0.03 19.76 -4.86
N PRO A 280 1.00 20.11 -5.63
CA PRO A 280 1.53 19.27 -6.69
C PRO A 280 2.41 18.14 -6.12
N TYR A 281 2.25 16.95 -6.69
CA TYR A 281 3.01 15.74 -6.33
C TYR A 281 3.56 15.09 -7.59
N LEU A 282 4.81 14.64 -7.50
CA LEU A 282 5.47 13.79 -8.48
C LEU A 282 5.37 12.33 -8.02
N ILE A 283 4.83 11.47 -8.88
CA ILE A 283 4.73 10.04 -8.64
C ILE A 283 5.81 9.34 -9.46
N ILE A 284 6.62 8.51 -8.82
CA ILE A 284 7.76 7.84 -9.44
C ILE A 284 7.56 6.33 -9.38
N TYR A 285 7.60 5.70 -10.55
CA TYR A 285 7.66 4.25 -10.71
C TYR A 285 8.99 3.84 -11.34
N VAL A 286 9.46 2.66 -10.96
CA VAL A 286 10.59 1.98 -11.59
C VAL A 286 10.08 0.72 -12.27
N ARG A 287 10.35 0.60 -13.57
CA ARG A 287 10.11 -0.60 -14.35
C ARG A 287 11.42 -1.35 -14.53
N CYS A 288 11.48 -2.58 -14.03
CA CYS A 288 12.67 -3.44 -14.11
C CYS A 288 12.29 -4.91 -13.95
N ASP A 289 13.22 -5.80 -14.28
CA ASP A 289 13.12 -7.22 -13.92
C ASP A 289 13.26 -7.34 -12.39
N VAL A 290 12.26 -7.94 -11.75
CA VAL A 290 12.24 -8.11 -10.28
C VAL A 290 12.68 -9.50 -9.82
N SER A 291 12.83 -10.45 -10.74
CA SER A 291 13.17 -11.85 -10.42
C SER A 291 14.51 -12.31 -11.01
N GLY A 292 15.08 -11.52 -11.92
CA GLY A 292 16.28 -11.88 -12.69
C GLY A 292 16.01 -12.94 -13.76
N LYS A 293 14.74 -13.26 -14.01
CA LYS A 293 14.28 -14.26 -14.99
C LYS A 293 13.47 -13.64 -16.13
N GLY A 294 13.50 -12.31 -16.24
CA GLY A 294 12.72 -11.54 -17.20
C GLY A 294 11.33 -11.14 -16.71
N ASP A 295 11.04 -11.26 -15.41
CA ASP A 295 9.74 -10.84 -14.85
C ASP A 295 9.74 -9.33 -14.64
N VAL A 296 9.44 -8.59 -15.70
CA VAL A 296 9.42 -7.12 -15.67
C VAL A 296 8.12 -6.61 -15.06
N ASP A 297 8.21 -5.82 -13.98
CA ASP A 297 7.05 -5.18 -13.34
C ASP A 297 7.27 -3.66 -13.18
N ASN A 298 6.17 -2.93 -12.99
CA ASN A 298 6.18 -1.51 -12.64
C ASN A 298 6.02 -1.37 -11.12
N VAL A 299 7.12 -1.09 -10.43
CA VAL A 299 7.14 -0.96 -8.97
C VAL A 299 7.02 0.51 -8.59
N PHE A 300 6.06 0.82 -7.71
CA PHE A 300 5.94 2.14 -7.11
C PHE A 300 7.18 2.41 -6.25
N LEU A 301 7.90 3.50 -6.56
CA LEU A 301 9.06 3.91 -5.80
C LEU A 301 8.67 4.96 -4.76
N ASP A 302 8.12 6.09 -5.20
CA ASP A 302 7.86 7.22 -4.31
C ASP A 302 6.75 8.14 -4.80
N ILE A 303 6.25 8.94 -3.85
CA ILE A 303 5.44 10.13 -4.13
C ILE A 303 6.07 11.32 -3.41
N VAL A 304 6.42 12.36 -4.16
CA VAL A 304 7.17 13.51 -3.68
C VAL A 304 6.31 14.75 -3.84
N GLU A 305 6.13 15.52 -2.76
CA GLU A 305 5.52 16.84 -2.84
C GLU A 305 6.48 17.81 -3.51
N LEU A 306 6.03 18.53 -4.54
CA LEU A 306 6.84 19.50 -5.26
C LEU A 306 6.71 20.88 -4.57
N THR A 307 7.55 21.12 -3.57
CA THR A 307 7.54 22.37 -2.78
C THR A 307 8.28 23.51 -3.46
N ASP A 308 9.34 23.20 -4.20
CA ASP A 308 10.29 24.20 -4.71
C ASP A 308 9.84 24.78 -6.07
N GLY A 309 8.89 24.12 -6.73
CA GLY A 309 8.35 24.53 -8.02
C GLY A 309 7.83 23.37 -8.84
N VAL A 310 7.07 23.70 -9.89
CA VAL A 310 6.57 22.75 -10.91
C VAL A 310 7.24 22.97 -12.27
N ASP A 311 8.41 23.61 -12.28
CA ASP A 311 9.24 23.75 -13.47
C ASP A 311 10.16 22.53 -13.65
N ALA A 312 10.78 22.46 -14.82
CA ALA A 312 11.57 21.30 -15.24
C ALA A 312 12.76 20.99 -14.32
N GLU A 313 13.35 22.02 -13.70
CA GLU A 313 14.50 21.89 -12.82
C GLU A 313 14.08 21.36 -11.45
N SER A 314 13.05 21.97 -10.87
CA SER A 314 12.50 21.56 -9.58
C SER A 314 12.02 20.11 -9.59
N ILE A 315 11.34 19.70 -10.68
CA ILE A 315 10.90 18.31 -10.86
C ILE A 315 12.10 17.37 -11.04
N TYR A 316 13.11 17.77 -11.82
CA TYR A 316 14.32 16.97 -12.01
C TYR A 316 15.05 16.74 -10.68
N ASN A 317 15.27 17.80 -9.91
CA ASN A 317 15.94 17.73 -8.61
C ASN A 317 15.16 16.85 -7.62
N SER A 318 13.84 17.02 -7.56
CA SER A 318 12.96 16.20 -6.71
C SER A 318 13.01 14.71 -7.09
N MET A 319 13.00 14.41 -8.38
CA MET A 319 13.14 13.05 -8.90
C MET A 319 14.50 12.45 -8.50
N MET A 320 15.61 13.14 -8.78
CA MET A 320 16.95 12.65 -8.46
C MET A 320 17.15 12.47 -6.96
N ALA A 321 16.68 13.39 -6.13
CA ALA A 321 16.71 13.27 -4.68
C ALA A 321 15.98 12.01 -4.18
N SER A 322 14.82 11.68 -4.76
CA SER A 322 14.07 10.46 -4.43
C SER A 322 14.82 9.19 -4.86
N LEU A 323 15.44 9.19 -6.05
CA LEU A 323 16.25 8.07 -6.54
C LEU A 323 17.49 7.83 -5.65
N TYR A 324 18.22 8.90 -5.30
CA TYR A 324 19.37 8.82 -4.40
C TYR A 324 18.97 8.33 -3.01
N LYS A 325 17.86 8.84 -2.47
CA LYS A 325 17.31 8.37 -1.18
C LYS A 325 16.94 6.89 -1.21
N ALA A 326 16.51 6.36 -2.36
CA ALA A 326 16.25 4.95 -2.54
C ALA A 326 17.53 4.10 -2.71
N GLY A 327 18.68 4.74 -2.92
CA GLY A 327 19.97 4.08 -3.14
C GLY A 327 20.34 3.91 -4.61
N MET A 328 19.66 4.57 -5.55
CA MET A 328 20.01 4.58 -6.98
C MET A 328 20.89 5.79 -7.29
N ASP A 329 22.18 5.67 -6.99
CA ASP A 329 23.21 6.68 -7.25
C ASP A 329 23.54 6.86 -8.74
N ASP A 330 24.35 7.89 -9.05
CA ASP A 330 24.73 8.22 -10.43
C ASP A 330 25.51 7.10 -11.13
N ASP A 331 26.32 6.33 -10.40
CA ASP A 331 27.13 5.25 -10.98
C ASP A 331 26.23 4.12 -11.48
N PHE A 332 25.27 3.72 -10.64
CA PHE A 332 24.23 2.78 -11.02
C PHE A 332 23.40 3.33 -12.19
N LEU A 333 22.90 4.56 -12.10
CA LEU A 333 22.01 5.13 -13.12
C LEU A 333 22.71 5.29 -14.48
N LYS A 334 23.99 5.66 -14.54
CA LYS A 334 24.76 5.78 -15.79
C LYS A 334 24.79 4.50 -16.62
N THR A 335 24.82 3.35 -15.95
CA THR A 335 24.97 2.03 -16.59
C THR A 335 23.65 1.26 -16.70
N HIS A 336 22.63 1.63 -15.91
CA HIS A 336 21.38 0.87 -15.80
C HIS A 336 20.13 1.62 -16.28
N LEU A 337 20.12 2.96 -16.26
CA LEU A 337 18.96 3.73 -16.70
C LEU A 337 18.88 3.73 -18.22
N ILE A 338 17.86 3.06 -18.76
CA ILE A 338 17.68 2.90 -20.22
C ILE A 338 16.58 3.81 -20.78
N SER A 339 15.59 4.18 -19.97
CA SER A 339 14.51 5.06 -20.42
C SER A 339 13.80 5.81 -19.30
N ILE A 340 13.16 6.91 -19.70
CA ILE A 340 12.18 7.63 -18.89
C ILE A 340 10.86 7.78 -19.65
N ALA A 341 9.74 7.50 -18.98
CA ALA A 341 8.41 7.66 -19.50
C ALA A 341 7.67 8.82 -18.82
N THR A 342 7.09 9.73 -19.61
CA THR A 342 6.38 10.93 -19.12
C THR A 342 5.07 11.16 -19.88
N ASP A 343 4.19 12.01 -19.38
CA ASP A 343 2.92 12.36 -20.04
C ASP A 343 3.10 13.31 -21.25
N GLY A 344 4.32 13.79 -21.50
CA GLY A 344 4.65 14.71 -22.59
C GLY A 344 4.26 16.16 -22.38
N ALA A 345 4.00 16.58 -21.14
CA ALA A 345 3.92 18.00 -20.81
C ALA A 345 5.18 18.74 -21.26
N ALA A 346 5.03 20.01 -21.66
CA ALA A 346 6.15 20.82 -22.15
C ALA A 346 7.24 21.01 -21.09
N VAL A 347 6.86 21.07 -19.81
CA VAL A 347 7.80 21.11 -18.67
C VAL A 347 8.68 19.85 -18.64
N LEU A 348 8.10 18.67 -18.92
CA LEU A 348 8.82 17.40 -18.88
C LEU A 348 9.62 17.13 -20.16
N THR A 349 9.10 17.48 -21.32
CA THR A 349 9.64 17.06 -22.63
C THR A 349 10.07 18.21 -23.55
N GLY A 350 10.04 19.44 -23.05
CA GLY A 350 10.46 20.64 -23.79
C GLY A 350 11.87 20.50 -24.36
N LYS A 351 12.04 20.87 -25.64
CA LYS A 351 13.26 20.59 -26.42
C LYS A 351 14.52 21.30 -25.93
N ALA A 352 14.37 22.42 -25.21
CA ALA A 352 15.49 23.24 -24.76
C ALA A 352 15.86 23.03 -23.29
N SER A 353 14.87 22.91 -22.41
CA SER A 353 15.08 22.94 -20.95
C SER A 353 14.19 21.97 -20.17
N GLY A 354 13.45 21.09 -20.86
CA GLY A 354 12.57 20.12 -20.22
C GLY A 354 13.34 19.08 -19.40
N LEU A 355 12.64 18.44 -18.46
CA LEU A 355 13.22 17.42 -17.56
C LEU A 355 14.01 16.34 -18.33
N VAL A 356 13.47 15.85 -19.44
CA VAL A 356 14.13 14.82 -20.28
C VAL A 356 15.46 15.32 -20.85
N VAL A 357 15.54 16.59 -21.25
CA VAL A 357 16.79 17.18 -21.78
C VAL A 357 17.83 17.24 -20.66
N ARG A 358 17.44 17.70 -19.49
CA ARG A 358 18.31 17.75 -18.29
C ARG A 358 18.80 16.37 -17.90
N LEU A 359 17.92 15.37 -17.90
CA LEU A 359 18.28 13.97 -17.62
C LEU A 359 19.29 13.44 -18.65
N LYS A 360 19.10 13.74 -19.94
CA LYS A 360 20.01 13.31 -21.01
C LYS A 360 21.39 13.97 -20.94
N ASN A 361 21.52 15.16 -20.36
CA ASN A 361 22.84 15.77 -20.14
C ASN A 361 23.70 14.92 -19.20
N ASN A 362 23.07 14.31 -18.18
CA ASN A 362 23.76 13.46 -17.21
C ASN A 362 23.80 11.98 -17.64
N PHE A 363 22.79 11.53 -18.41
CA PHE A 363 22.63 10.16 -18.89
C PHE A 363 22.30 10.13 -20.40
N PRO A 364 23.29 10.32 -21.29
CA PRO A 364 23.05 10.56 -22.72
C PRO A 364 22.29 9.45 -23.48
N ASN A 365 22.41 8.21 -23.01
CA ASN A 365 21.82 7.04 -23.68
C ASN A 365 20.34 6.80 -23.35
N VAL A 366 19.78 7.55 -22.38
CA VAL A 366 18.41 7.35 -21.90
C VAL A 366 17.40 7.66 -23.00
N GLN A 367 16.52 6.72 -23.28
CA GLN A 367 15.43 6.90 -24.23
C GLN A 367 14.25 7.63 -23.57
N SER A 368 13.65 8.58 -24.29
CA SER A 368 12.44 9.26 -23.84
C SER A 368 11.22 8.60 -24.44
N VAL A 369 10.29 8.17 -23.59
CA VAL A 369 9.05 7.52 -23.99
C VAL A 369 7.87 8.42 -23.62
N HIS A 370 7.16 8.93 -24.61
CA HIS A 370 5.92 9.66 -24.36
C HIS A 370 4.77 8.67 -24.15
N CYS A 371 4.10 8.75 -23.00
CA CYS A 371 2.99 7.90 -22.59
C CYS A 371 1.95 7.72 -23.71
N LEU A 372 1.82 6.48 -24.19
CA LEU A 372 0.93 6.15 -25.30
C LEU A 372 -0.54 6.37 -24.96
N ALA A 373 -0.95 6.11 -23.72
CA ALA A 373 -2.30 6.40 -23.25
C ALA A 373 -2.59 7.90 -23.31
N HIS A 374 -1.66 8.74 -22.85
CA HIS A 374 -1.82 10.20 -22.94
C HIS A 374 -1.86 10.68 -24.41
N ARG A 375 -0.99 10.15 -25.27
CA ARG A 375 -0.99 10.47 -26.71
C ARG A 375 -2.31 10.11 -27.38
N LEU A 376 -2.89 8.95 -27.05
CA LEU A 376 -4.22 8.55 -27.52
C LEU A 376 -5.29 9.55 -27.08
N GLU A 377 -5.30 9.97 -25.82
CA GLU A 377 -6.26 10.97 -25.33
C GLU A 377 -6.11 12.31 -26.06
N LEU A 378 -4.86 12.74 -26.33
CA LEU A 378 -4.59 13.93 -27.15
C LEU A 378 -5.09 13.78 -28.60
N SER A 379 -4.93 12.61 -29.22
CA SER A 379 -5.49 12.33 -30.56
C SER A 379 -6.99 12.54 -30.59
N VAL A 380 -7.71 11.97 -29.61
CA VAL A 380 -9.17 12.08 -29.55
C VAL A 380 -9.59 13.52 -29.33
N LYS A 381 -8.91 14.25 -28.44
CA LYS A 381 -9.17 15.67 -28.20
C LYS A 381 -8.97 16.51 -29.47
N ASP A 382 -7.92 16.26 -30.23
CA ASP A 382 -7.68 16.95 -31.49
C ASP A 382 -8.77 16.62 -32.53
N ALA A 383 -9.17 15.35 -32.62
CA ALA A 383 -10.22 14.93 -33.56
C ALA A 383 -11.59 15.58 -33.27
N LEU A 384 -11.95 15.68 -31.98
CA LEU A 384 -13.21 16.31 -31.58
C LEU A 384 -13.28 17.81 -31.92
N LYS A 385 -12.12 18.50 -31.96
CA LYS A 385 -12.05 19.91 -32.35
C LYS A 385 -12.23 20.14 -33.85
N GLU A 386 -11.82 19.19 -34.68
CA GLU A 386 -11.90 19.30 -36.15
C GLU A 386 -13.28 18.96 -36.71
N VAL A 387 -14.10 18.27 -35.92
CA VAL A 387 -15.40 17.71 -36.33
C VAL A 387 -16.52 18.51 -35.69
N GLY A 388 -17.28 19.23 -36.51
CA GLY A 388 -18.50 19.92 -36.04
C GLY A 388 -19.57 18.94 -35.52
N GLY A 389 -20.43 19.42 -34.62
CA GLY A 389 -21.55 18.65 -34.06
C GLY A 389 -21.22 17.87 -32.78
N THR A 390 -19.94 17.61 -32.52
CA THR A 390 -19.46 16.93 -31.29
C THR A 390 -19.77 17.74 -30.02
N ASN A 391 -19.67 19.07 -30.09
CA ASN A 391 -19.99 19.97 -28.98
C ASN A 391 -21.48 19.89 -28.59
N GLN A 392 -22.39 19.82 -29.57
CA GLN A 392 -23.83 19.69 -29.30
C GLN A 392 -24.14 18.34 -28.64
N PHE A 393 -23.50 17.28 -29.10
CA PHE A 393 -23.57 15.97 -28.47
C PHE A 393 -23.09 16.02 -27.01
N GLU A 394 -21.94 16.64 -26.76
CA GLU A 394 -21.38 16.83 -25.42
C GLU A 394 -22.29 17.62 -24.48
N ILE A 395 -22.88 18.71 -24.97
CA ILE A 395 -23.83 19.53 -24.19
C ILE A 395 -25.03 18.68 -23.76
N PHE A 396 -25.59 17.89 -24.68
CA PHE A 396 -26.75 17.06 -24.35
C PHE A 396 -26.41 15.99 -23.31
N ILE A 397 -25.29 15.28 -23.47
CA ILE A 397 -24.85 14.27 -22.50
C ILE A 397 -24.53 14.91 -21.14
N SER A 398 -23.94 16.10 -21.12
CA SER A 398 -23.69 16.86 -19.90
C SER A 398 -24.99 17.28 -19.19
N HIS A 399 -26.03 17.64 -19.95
CA HIS A 399 -27.36 17.88 -19.39
C HIS A 399 -27.97 16.62 -18.77
N LEU A 400 -27.83 15.45 -19.41
CA LEU A 400 -28.28 14.17 -18.82
C LEU A 400 -27.53 13.88 -17.51
N TYR A 401 -26.21 14.06 -17.51
CA TYR A 401 -25.40 13.89 -16.30
C TYR A 401 -25.89 14.78 -15.16
N SER A 402 -26.03 16.10 -15.40
CA SER A 402 -26.52 17.04 -14.38
C SER A 402 -27.94 16.69 -13.93
N LEU A 403 -28.82 16.32 -14.85
CA LEU A 403 -30.22 15.98 -14.55
C LEU A 403 -30.35 14.85 -13.53
N TYR A 404 -29.50 13.82 -13.62
CA TYR A 404 -29.58 12.64 -12.75
C TYR A 404 -28.61 12.69 -11.57
N ASN A 405 -27.40 13.23 -11.75
CA ASN A 405 -26.39 13.26 -10.70
C ASN A 405 -26.60 14.40 -9.69
N GLN A 406 -27.31 15.48 -10.06
CA GLN A 406 -27.60 16.61 -9.17
C GLN A 406 -29.03 16.59 -8.60
N SER A 407 -29.89 15.68 -9.05
CA SER A 407 -31.28 15.58 -8.57
C SER A 407 -31.62 14.16 -8.12
N THR A 408 -31.74 13.98 -6.81
CA THR A 408 -32.20 12.73 -6.19
C THR A 408 -33.60 12.34 -6.67
N ARG A 409 -34.49 13.32 -6.87
CA ARG A 409 -35.84 13.13 -7.43
C ARG A 409 -35.77 12.52 -8.83
N ASN A 410 -35.01 13.10 -9.75
CA ASN A 410 -34.91 12.59 -11.11
C ASN A 410 -34.22 11.23 -11.17
N SER A 411 -33.21 11.01 -10.32
CA SER A 411 -32.59 9.69 -10.15
C SER A 411 -33.61 8.62 -9.71
N ARG A 412 -34.51 8.95 -8.77
CA ARG A 412 -35.60 8.04 -8.35
C ARG A 412 -36.57 7.78 -9.50
N LEU A 413 -37.05 8.82 -10.17
CA LEU A 413 -38.01 8.68 -11.28
C LEU A 413 -37.44 7.86 -12.45
N LEU A 414 -36.14 8.00 -12.74
CA LEU A 414 -35.49 7.16 -13.72
C LEU A 414 -35.44 5.69 -13.28
N LYS A 415 -35.19 5.40 -12.00
CA LYS A 415 -35.24 4.03 -11.47
C LYS A 415 -36.63 3.42 -11.56
N GLU A 416 -37.68 4.21 -11.40
CA GLU A 416 -39.06 3.76 -11.59
C GLU A 416 -39.33 3.37 -13.04
N ALA A 417 -38.95 4.22 -14.00
CA ALA A 417 -39.03 3.90 -15.43
C ALA A 417 -38.22 2.63 -15.81
N VAL A 418 -37.06 2.45 -15.18
CA VAL A 418 -36.22 1.25 -15.35
C VAL A 418 -36.90 0.00 -14.79
N ALA A 419 -37.53 0.09 -13.61
CA ALA A 419 -38.27 -1.00 -13.01
C ALA A 419 -39.50 -1.40 -13.83
N GLU A 420 -40.22 -0.42 -14.37
CA GLU A 420 -41.36 -0.64 -15.27
C GLU A 420 -40.95 -1.41 -16.53
N LEU A 421 -39.76 -1.12 -17.07
CA LEU A 421 -39.21 -1.79 -18.23
C LEU A 421 -38.43 -3.08 -17.90
N ASN A 422 -38.37 -3.49 -16.63
CA ASN A 422 -37.55 -4.63 -16.15
C ASN A 422 -36.08 -4.56 -16.62
N MET A 423 -35.50 -3.36 -16.58
CA MET A 423 -34.13 -3.11 -17.03
C MET A 423 -33.16 -2.98 -15.85
N GLU A 424 -31.87 -3.11 -16.16
CA GLU A 424 -30.80 -2.64 -15.28
C GLU A 424 -30.21 -1.35 -15.83
N ILE A 425 -30.12 -0.32 -14.99
CA ILE A 425 -29.55 0.97 -15.39
C ILE A 425 -28.03 1.02 -15.26
N LEU A 426 -27.37 1.71 -16.19
CA LEU A 426 -25.96 2.09 -16.07
C LEU A 426 -25.84 3.53 -15.55
N LYS A 427 -24.81 3.81 -14.77
CA LYS A 427 -24.54 5.18 -14.31
C LYS A 427 -24.14 6.05 -15.50
N ILE A 428 -24.93 7.10 -15.78
CA ILE A 428 -24.59 8.14 -16.74
C ILE A 428 -23.51 9.04 -16.12
N GLY A 429 -22.33 9.07 -16.74
CA GLY A 429 -21.23 9.95 -16.36
C GLY A 429 -21.15 11.21 -17.23
N GLN A 430 -20.07 11.97 -17.07
CA GLN A 430 -19.71 13.02 -18.03
C GLN A 430 -18.95 12.42 -19.23
N ILE A 431 -18.78 13.22 -20.29
CA ILE A 431 -17.90 12.93 -21.42
C ILE A 431 -16.96 14.11 -21.64
N PHE A 432 -15.78 13.84 -22.21
CA PHE A 432 -14.81 14.85 -22.69
C PHE A 432 -14.29 15.88 -21.66
N THR A 433 -14.71 15.79 -20.39
CA THR A 433 -14.34 16.75 -19.34
C THR A 433 -12.91 16.63 -18.87
N ILE A 434 -12.30 15.43 -18.79
CA ILE A 434 -10.84 15.19 -18.60
C ILE A 434 -10.52 13.66 -18.65
N ARG A 435 -9.50 13.29 -19.44
CA ARG A 435 -8.59 12.12 -19.33
C ARG A 435 -9.03 10.67 -19.53
N TRP A 436 -10.26 10.29 -19.90
CA TRP A 436 -10.46 8.88 -20.28
C TRP A 436 -11.51 8.70 -21.38
N VAL A 437 -11.07 8.37 -22.59
CA VAL A 437 -11.87 7.73 -23.66
C VAL A 437 -12.74 6.61 -23.09
N ALA A 438 -12.20 5.85 -22.13
CA ALA A 438 -12.91 4.78 -21.45
C ALA A 438 -14.12 5.28 -20.64
N SER A 439 -14.04 6.46 -20.01
CA SER A 439 -15.16 7.07 -19.30
C SER A 439 -16.23 7.54 -20.28
N SER A 440 -15.80 8.21 -21.36
CA SER A 440 -16.71 8.64 -22.43
C SER A 440 -17.48 7.47 -23.03
N PHE A 441 -16.81 6.34 -23.30
CA PHE A 441 -17.49 5.12 -23.77
C PHE A 441 -18.49 4.59 -22.74
N LYS A 442 -18.15 4.53 -21.45
CA LYS A 442 -19.08 4.06 -20.41
C LYS A 442 -20.36 4.90 -20.39
N THR A 443 -20.23 6.22 -20.48
CA THR A 443 -21.37 7.14 -20.53
C THR A 443 -22.20 6.95 -21.80
N VAL A 444 -21.58 6.92 -22.97
CA VAL A 444 -22.29 6.72 -24.25
C VAL A 444 -22.95 5.34 -24.31
N LYS A 445 -22.31 4.31 -23.76
CA LYS A 445 -22.88 2.97 -23.61
C LYS A 445 -24.09 2.96 -22.67
N ALA A 446 -24.06 3.73 -21.58
CA ALA A 446 -25.19 3.90 -20.67
C ALA A 446 -26.38 4.54 -21.39
N VAL A 447 -26.18 5.69 -22.04
CA VAL A 447 -27.25 6.37 -22.80
C VAL A 447 -27.81 5.47 -23.90
N TRP A 448 -26.95 4.74 -24.62
CA TRP A 448 -27.40 3.76 -25.60
C TRP A 448 -28.22 2.63 -24.97
N LYS A 449 -27.77 2.04 -23.85
CA LYS A 449 -28.45 0.92 -23.18
C LYS A 449 -29.81 1.37 -22.63
N ASP A 450 -29.78 2.48 -21.89
CA ASP A 450 -30.88 2.98 -21.06
C ASP A 450 -31.82 3.92 -21.82
N PHE A 451 -31.60 4.09 -23.13
CA PHE A 451 -32.44 4.85 -24.04
C PHE A 451 -33.96 4.71 -23.80
N PRO A 452 -34.57 3.51 -23.74
CA PRO A 452 -36.01 3.37 -23.53
C PRO A 452 -36.45 3.90 -22.16
N ALA A 453 -35.65 3.68 -21.10
CA ALA A 453 -35.95 4.21 -19.78
C ALA A 453 -35.84 5.75 -19.73
N LEU A 454 -34.86 6.32 -20.43
CA LEU A 454 -34.74 7.77 -20.60
C LEU A 454 -35.96 8.34 -21.33
N ALA A 455 -36.37 7.72 -22.44
CA ALA A 455 -37.54 8.13 -23.21
C ALA A 455 -38.83 8.05 -22.38
N LEU A 456 -39.04 6.94 -21.65
CA LEU A 456 -40.19 6.75 -20.78
C LEU A 456 -40.23 7.79 -19.65
N HIS A 457 -39.10 8.03 -18.98
CA HIS A 457 -39.03 9.04 -17.93
C HIS A 457 -39.34 10.45 -18.45
N PHE A 458 -38.80 10.81 -19.62
CA PHE A 458 -39.06 12.12 -20.23
C PHE A 458 -40.51 12.26 -20.67
N LYS A 459 -41.09 11.22 -21.29
CA LYS A 459 -42.49 11.19 -21.68
C LYS A 459 -43.41 11.39 -20.46
N THR A 460 -43.28 10.51 -19.47
CA THR A 460 -44.07 10.56 -18.22
C THR A 460 -43.90 11.89 -17.49
N SER A 461 -42.69 12.46 -17.45
CA SER A 461 -42.46 13.76 -16.81
C SER A 461 -43.01 14.94 -17.62
N SER A 462 -43.12 14.83 -18.95
CA SER A 462 -43.71 15.86 -19.79
C SER A 462 -45.25 15.87 -19.74
N GLU A 463 -45.85 14.71 -19.50
CA GLU A 463 -47.31 14.50 -19.43
C GLU A 463 -47.86 14.66 -17.99
N ASN A 464 -46.98 14.74 -16.98
CA ASN A 464 -47.39 14.82 -15.58
C ASN A 464 -48.00 16.20 -15.24
N ALA A 465 -49.32 16.24 -15.05
CA ALA A 465 -50.10 17.43 -14.72
C ALA A 465 -49.71 18.10 -13.38
N SER A 466 -49.07 17.37 -12.46
CA SER A 466 -48.60 17.95 -11.18
C SER A 466 -47.34 18.82 -11.33
N ARG A 467 -46.65 18.76 -12.47
CA ARG A 467 -45.48 19.60 -12.76
C ARG A 467 -45.91 20.91 -13.39
N ASN A 468 -45.16 21.99 -13.14
CA ASN A 468 -45.41 23.27 -13.77
C ASN A 468 -45.08 23.23 -15.28
N ASP A 469 -45.61 24.20 -16.02
CA ASP A 469 -45.51 24.26 -17.48
C ASP A 469 -44.06 24.29 -17.97
N LEU A 470 -43.18 25.02 -17.29
CA LEU A 470 -41.77 25.13 -17.63
C LEU A 470 -41.05 23.77 -17.51
N GLU A 471 -41.31 23.02 -16.44
CA GLU A 471 -40.79 21.67 -16.27
C GLU A 471 -41.30 20.73 -17.36
N ARG A 472 -42.61 20.75 -17.64
CA ARG A 472 -43.20 19.90 -18.69
C ARG A 472 -42.59 20.18 -20.06
N GLN A 473 -42.41 21.47 -20.42
CA GLN A 473 -41.74 21.86 -21.67
C GLN A 473 -40.27 21.43 -21.71
N LYS A 474 -39.54 21.52 -20.59
CA LYS A 474 -38.16 21.00 -20.49
C LYS A 474 -38.08 19.52 -20.83
N TYR A 475 -38.92 18.68 -20.23
CA TYR A 475 -38.92 17.24 -20.51
C TYR A 475 -39.40 16.90 -21.93
N LYS A 476 -40.36 17.67 -22.47
CA LYS A 476 -40.77 17.56 -23.87
C LYS A 476 -39.61 17.86 -24.83
N GLY A 477 -38.82 18.90 -24.53
CA GLY A 477 -37.60 19.23 -25.27
C GLY A 477 -36.53 18.14 -25.19
N LEU A 478 -36.29 17.57 -24.01
CA LEU A 478 -35.37 16.47 -23.81
C LEU A 478 -35.79 15.21 -24.57
N LEU A 479 -37.09 14.86 -24.52
CA LEU A 479 -37.64 13.74 -25.27
C LEU A 479 -37.48 13.95 -26.77
N LYS A 480 -37.82 15.14 -27.29
CA LYS A 480 -37.66 15.48 -28.70
C LYS A 480 -36.20 15.38 -29.17
N HIS A 481 -35.25 15.79 -28.33
CA HIS A 481 -33.83 15.66 -28.67
C HIS A 481 -33.37 14.19 -28.65
N LEU A 482 -33.75 13.43 -27.61
CA LEU A 482 -33.39 12.02 -27.47
C LEU A 482 -33.93 11.16 -28.62
N THR A 483 -35.17 11.40 -29.03
CA THR A 483 -35.87 10.68 -30.10
C THR A 483 -35.61 11.24 -31.49
N ASN A 484 -34.73 12.24 -31.63
CA ASN A 484 -34.35 12.72 -32.94
C ASN A 484 -33.53 11.66 -33.69
N SER A 485 -33.94 11.28 -34.90
CA SER A 485 -33.22 10.28 -35.71
C SER A 485 -31.75 10.64 -35.88
N GLY A 486 -31.44 11.91 -36.09
CA GLY A 486 -30.08 12.42 -36.19
C GLY A 486 -29.25 12.26 -34.91
N PHE A 487 -29.85 12.44 -33.74
CA PHE A 487 -29.18 12.19 -32.46
C PHE A 487 -28.88 10.71 -32.27
N VAL A 488 -29.80 9.82 -32.66
CA VAL A 488 -29.60 8.36 -32.59
C VAL A 488 -28.44 7.92 -33.49
N GLU A 489 -28.31 8.51 -34.69
CA GLU A 489 -27.17 8.30 -35.59
C GLU A 489 -25.86 8.79 -34.96
N ASP A 490 -25.82 10.01 -34.44
CA ASP A 490 -24.65 10.60 -33.77
C ASP A 490 -24.21 9.75 -32.56
N LEU A 491 -25.18 9.30 -31.74
CA LEU A 491 -24.96 8.42 -30.60
C LEU A 491 -24.37 7.06 -31.03
N ALA A 492 -24.84 6.52 -32.15
CA ALA A 492 -24.35 5.26 -32.69
C ALA A 492 -22.89 5.36 -33.16
N VAL A 493 -22.57 6.41 -33.90
CA VAL A 493 -21.20 6.70 -34.39
C VAL A 493 -20.25 6.89 -33.21
N MET A 494 -20.63 7.73 -32.23
CA MET A 494 -19.85 7.94 -31.02
C MET A 494 -19.59 6.64 -30.26
N LYS A 495 -20.62 5.81 -30.09
CA LYS A 495 -20.51 4.53 -29.39
C LYS A 495 -19.54 3.58 -30.07
N ASP A 496 -19.58 3.50 -31.40
CA ASP A 496 -18.74 2.59 -32.15
C ASP A 496 -17.27 3.06 -32.16
N ILE A 497 -17.00 4.35 -32.37
CA ILE A 497 -15.64 4.92 -32.31
C ILE A 497 -15.05 4.77 -30.90
N LEU A 498 -15.78 5.21 -29.87
CA LEU A 498 -15.29 5.17 -28.48
C LEU A 498 -15.07 3.74 -27.98
N ARG A 499 -15.77 2.73 -28.53
CA ARG A 499 -15.50 1.32 -28.21
C ARG A 499 -14.11 0.90 -28.64
N GLU A 500 -13.75 1.18 -29.89
CA GLU A 500 -12.44 0.78 -30.43
C GLU A 500 -11.31 1.55 -29.74
N LEU A 501 -11.52 2.85 -29.49
CA LEU A 501 -10.54 3.68 -28.77
C LEU A 501 -10.42 3.26 -27.29
N GLN A 502 -11.51 2.89 -26.61
CA GLN A 502 -11.44 2.35 -25.25
C GLN A 502 -10.64 1.04 -25.22
N SER A 503 -10.91 0.13 -26.17
CA SER A 503 -10.19 -1.13 -26.30
C SER A 503 -8.69 -0.90 -26.46
N LEU A 504 -8.29 0.04 -27.31
CA LEU A 504 -6.89 0.46 -27.46
C LEU A 504 -6.33 1.06 -26.16
N SER A 505 -7.05 2.00 -25.54
CA SER A 505 -6.64 2.66 -24.29
C SER A 505 -6.35 1.65 -23.18
N LEU A 506 -7.24 0.67 -22.98
CA LEU A 506 -7.07 -0.38 -21.97
C LEU A 506 -5.90 -1.32 -22.28
N LYS A 507 -5.64 -1.62 -23.56
CA LYS A 507 -4.47 -2.41 -23.98
C LYS A 507 -3.17 -1.67 -23.66
N LEU A 508 -3.08 -0.39 -24.04
CA LEU A 508 -1.88 0.45 -23.82
C LEU A 508 -1.52 0.65 -22.34
N GLN A 509 -2.43 0.35 -21.41
CA GLN A 509 -2.22 0.45 -19.96
C GLN A 509 -1.94 -0.88 -19.27
N ARG A 510 -1.89 -2.00 -20.00
CA ARG A 510 -1.55 -3.31 -19.41
C ARG A 510 -0.09 -3.33 -18.94
N ARG A 511 0.19 -4.04 -17.85
CA ARG A 511 1.53 -4.07 -17.23
C ARG A 511 2.56 -4.76 -18.13
N GLU A 512 2.10 -5.77 -18.88
CA GLU A 512 2.89 -6.62 -19.76
C GLU A 512 3.01 -6.02 -21.18
N MET A 513 2.39 -4.85 -21.43
CA MET A 513 2.39 -4.22 -22.73
C MET A 513 3.80 -3.77 -23.13
N THR A 514 4.28 -4.25 -24.29
CA THR A 514 5.55 -3.78 -24.87
C THR A 514 5.30 -2.66 -25.88
N LEU A 515 6.37 -1.93 -26.24
CA LEU A 515 6.29 -0.91 -27.29
C LEU A 515 5.95 -1.52 -28.67
N VAL A 516 6.41 -2.75 -28.93
CA VAL A 516 6.14 -3.47 -30.18
C VAL A 516 4.67 -3.90 -30.24
N ASP A 517 4.15 -4.51 -29.18
CA ASP A 517 2.73 -4.89 -29.07
C ASP A 517 1.82 -3.67 -29.18
N SER A 518 2.22 -2.56 -28.56
CA SER A 518 1.49 -1.30 -28.65
C SER A 518 1.37 -0.82 -30.10
N SER A 519 2.45 -0.87 -30.88
CA SER A 519 2.42 -0.50 -32.30
C SER A 519 1.46 -1.39 -33.10
N VAL A 520 1.47 -2.70 -32.86
CA VAL A 520 0.54 -3.63 -33.52
C VAL A 520 -0.91 -3.25 -33.22
N HIS A 521 -1.24 -3.02 -31.94
CA HIS A 521 -2.61 -2.66 -31.55
C HIS A 521 -3.05 -1.29 -32.07
N ILE A 522 -2.15 -0.32 -32.15
CA ILE A 522 -2.43 0.99 -32.75
C ILE A 522 -2.78 0.82 -34.24
N LYS A 523 -1.94 0.10 -35.01
CA LYS A 523 -2.18 -0.18 -36.43
C LYS A 523 -3.49 -0.94 -36.67
N GLN A 524 -3.75 -1.98 -35.87
CA GLN A 524 -5.01 -2.73 -35.92
C GLN A 524 -6.22 -1.81 -35.70
N THR A 525 -6.16 -0.92 -34.71
CA THR A 525 -7.24 0.02 -34.41
C THR A 525 -7.45 1.02 -35.54
N ILE A 526 -6.37 1.55 -36.12
CA ILE A 526 -6.43 2.44 -37.29
C ILE A 526 -7.10 1.72 -38.48
N ASN A 527 -6.72 0.48 -38.78
CA ASN A 527 -7.30 -0.29 -39.86
C ASN A 527 -8.81 -0.54 -39.66
N VAL A 528 -9.20 -0.89 -38.43
CA VAL A 528 -10.62 -1.07 -38.07
C VAL A 528 -11.41 0.23 -38.25
N LEU A 529 -10.90 1.35 -37.72
CA LEU A 529 -11.56 2.66 -37.85
C LEU A 529 -11.64 3.12 -39.32
N THR A 530 -10.61 2.84 -40.11
CA THR A 530 -10.59 3.13 -41.55
C THR A 530 -11.66 2.34 -42.29
N ALA A 531 -11.80 1.03 -42.02
CA ALA A 531 -12.85 0.21 -42.60
C ALA A 531 -14.26 0.66 -42.14
N MET A 532 -14.39 1.13 -40.90
CA MET A 532 -15.66 1.64 -40.36
C MET A 532 -16.10 2.98 -40.97
N LYS A 533 -15.19 3.74 -41.59
CA LYS A 533 -15.53 4.96 -42.35
C LYS A 533 -16.60 4.69 -43.41
N THR A 534 -16.47 3.58 -44.13
CA THR A 534 -17.40 3.18 -45.20
C THR A 534 -18.49 2.24 -44.68
N THR A 535 -18.12 1.22 -43.91
CA THR A 535 -19.04 0.13 -43.53
C THR A 535 -19.94 0.45 -42.34
N GLY A 536 -19.60 1.48 -41.54
CA GLY A 536 -20.23 1.75 -40.26
C GLY A 536 -19.96 0.67 -39.21
N GLY A 537 -20.15 1.02 -37.93
CA GLY A 537 -20.04 0.04 -36.85
C GLY A 537 -21.35 -0.72 -36.58
N ARG A 538 -21.29 -1.65 -35.63
CA ARG A 538 -22.46 -2.44 -35.21
C ARG A 538 -23.60 -1.58 -34.66
N SER A 539 -23.28 -0.50 -33.95
CA SER A 539 -24.29 0.41 -33.42
C SER A 539 -24.86 1.28 -34.52
N THR A 540 -24.03 1.76 -35.45
CA THR A 540 -24.46 2.53 -36.63
C THR A 540 -25.49 1.75 -37.45
N LYS A 541 -25.21 0.48 -37.78
CA LYS A 541 -26.16 -0.37 -38.53
C LYS A 541 -27.50 -0.57 -37.80
N LYS A 542 -27.46 -0.71 -36.46
CA LYS A 542 -28.69 -0.80 -35.65
C LYS A 542 -29.47 0.50 -35.61
N ALA A 543 -28.80 1.64 -35.58
CA ALA A 543 -29.44 2.94 -35.66
C ALA A 543 -30.07 3.15 -37.04
N GLU A 544 -29.37 2.83 -38.13
CA GLU A 544 -29.88 2.91 -39.51
C GLU A 544 -31.15 2.06 -39.69
N GLN A 545 -31.18 0.84 -39.14
CA GLN A 545 -32.39 0.00 -39.11
C GLN A 545 -33.53 0.65 -38.31
N GLY A 546 -33.23 1.18 -37.12
CA GLY A 546 -34.22 1.84 -36.28
C GLY A 546 -34.83 3.08 -36.96
N VAL A 547 -33.98 3.94 -37.52
CA VAL A 547 -34.39 5.12 -38.28
C VAL A 547 -35.27 4.73 -39.48
N SER A 548 -34.89 3.68 -40.22
CA SER A 548 -35.70 3.17 -41.35
C SER A 548 -37.08 2.66 -40.91
N SER A 549 -37.18 2.09 -39.71
CA SER A 549 -38.44 1.61 -39.15
C SER A 549 -39.28 2.69 -38.46
N GLY A 550 -38.74 3.89 -38.23
CA GLY A 550 -39.36 4.95 -37.43
C GLY A 550 -39.30 4.72 -35.92
N PHE A 551 -38.69 3.62 -35.45
CA PHE A 551 -38.60 3.27 -34.03
C PHE A 551 -37.17 2.91 -33.62
N PHE A 552 -36.75 3.32 -32.43
CA PHE A 552 -35.51 2.85 -31.83
C PHE A 552 -35.75 2.44 -30.38
N LYS A 553 -35.56 1.15 -30.11
CA LYS A 553 -35.78 0.55 -28.77
C LYS A 553 -37.16 0.92 -28.22
N ASP A 554 -38.19 0.68 -29.01
CA ASP A 554 -39.60 0.88 -28.67
C ASP A 554 -40.03 2.34 -28.44
N ALA A 555 -39.17 3.30 -28.75
CA ALA A 555 -39.53 4.72 -28.83
C ALA A 555 -39.69 5.16 -30.28
N GLU A 556 -40.78 5.87 -30.57
CA GLU A 556 -41.02 6.52 -31.85
C GLU A 556 -40.01 7.64 -32.08
N LEU A 557 -39.45 7.70 -33.29
CA LEU A 557 -38.45 8.68 -33.67
C LEU A 557 -39.08 9.89 -34.36
N THR A 558 -38.48 11.05 -34.12
CA THR A 558 -38.78 12.27 -34.86
C THR A 558 -37.72 12.50 -35.93
N GLU A 559 -38.15 12.97 -37.11
CA GLU A 559 -37.22 13.26 -38.20
C GLU A 559 -36.23 14.37 -37.82
N GLY A 560 -34.96 14.12 -38.13
CA GLY A 560 -33.89 15.08 -38.01
C GLY A 560 -32.61 14.60 -38.66
N ARG A 561 -31.66 15.52 -38.81
CA ARG A 561 -30.33 15.21 -39.36
C ARG A 561 -29.30 15.19 -38.25
N GLY A 562 -28.44 14.16 -38.27
CA GLY A 562 -27.27 14.07 -37.41
C GLY A 562 -26.38 15.31 -37.59
N LYS A 563 -25.74 15.72 -36.50
CA LYS A 563 -24.81 16.86 -36.49
C LYS A 563 -23.38 16.42 -36.75
N ILE A 564 -23.06 15.16 -36.49
CA ILE A 564 -21.72 14.60 -36.69
C ILE A 564 -21.61 14.07 -38.11
N ASN A 565 -20.69 14.65 -38.90
CA ASN A 565 -20.34 14.09 -40.21
C ASN A 565 -19.52 12.80 -40.01
N LYS A 566 -20.19 11.63 -40.14
CA LYS A 566 -19.60 10.31 -39.91
C LYS A 566 -18.27 10.08 -40.67
N PRO A 567 -18.21 10.22 -42.02
CA PRO A 567 -16.95 10.02 -42.75
C PRO A 567 -15.81 10.93 -42.28
N ARG A 568 -16.10 12.22 -42.07
CA ARG A 568 -15.10 13.20 -41.61
C ARG A 568 -14.64 12.91 -40.18
N PHE A 569 -15.52 12.39 -39.32
CA PHE A 569 -15.15 12.03 -37.96
C PHE A 569 -14.18 10.85 -37.93
N TYR A 570 -14.48 9.76 -38.65
CA TYR A 570 -13.55 8.62 -38.76
C TYR A 570 -12.21 9.05 -39.35
N GLU A 571 -12.22 9.88 -40.39
CA GLU A 571 -11.02 10.40 -41.02
C GLU A 571 -10.17 11.26 -40.07
N SER A 572 -10.79 12.17 -39.32
CA SER A 572 -10.09 13.00 -38.34
C SER A 572 -9.52 12.15 -37.19
N VAL A 573 -10.25 11.16 -36.68
CA VAL A 573 -9.72 10.23 -35.66
C VAL A 573 -8.54 9.42 -36.21
N VAL A 574 -8.62 8.88 -37.42
CA VAL A 574 -7.52 8.12 -38.04
C VAL A 574 -6.30 9.01 -38.28
N ALA A 575 -6.50 10.22 -38.80
CA ALA A 575 -5.42 11.17 -39.07
C ALA A 575 -4.71 11.59 -37.78
N THR A 576 -5.47 11.93 -36.74
CA THR A 576 -4.91 12.34 -35.43
C THR A 576 -4.23 11.18 -34.70
N LEU A 577 -4.75 9.95 -34.77
CA LEU A 577 -4.06 8.76 -34.27
C LEU A 577 -2.73 8.56 -35.00
N THR A 578 -2.73 8.60 -36.33
CA THR A 578 -1.51 8.41 -37.14
C THR A 578 -0.46 9.48 -36.83
N LYS A 579 -0.90 10.74 -36.70
CA LYS A 579 -0.02 11.88 -36.38
C LYS A 579 0.54 11.82 -34.96
N ARG A 580 -0.30 11.47 -33.97
CA ARG A 580 0.07 11.51 -32.56
C ARG A 580 0.66 10.22 -32.06
N LEU A 581 0.47 9.09 -32.73
CA LEU A 581 1.03 7.78 -32.38
C LEU A 581 1.85 7.17 -33.55
N PRO A 582 2.79 7.91 -34.18
CA PRO A 582 3.69 7.31 -35.15
C PRO A 582 4.51 6.20 -34.52
N GLU A 583 4.82 5.21 -35.35
CA GLU A 583 5.82 4.21 -35.04
C GLU A 583 7.18 4.92 -34.90
N SER A 584 7.81 4.80 -33.73
CA SER A 584 9.12 5.39 -33.49
C SER A 584 10.23 4.54 -34.10
N SER A 585 11.37 5.16 -34.39
CA SER A 585 12.60 4.44 -34.76
C SER A 585 12.96 3.36 -33.73
N LEU A 586 12.79 3.66 -32.44
CA LEU A 586 12.97 2.69 -31.35
C LEU A 586 12.09 1.44 -31.55
N VAL A 587 10.82 1.61 -31.90
CA VAL A 587 9.92 0.47 -32.16
C VAL A 587 10.38 -0.32 -33.39
N GLN A 588 10.85 0.36 -34.45
CA GLN A 588 11.37 -0.31 -35.64
C GLN A 588 12.59 -1.17 -35.30
N THR A 589 13.53 -0.65 -34.51
CA THR A 589 14.68 -1.41 -34.02
C THR A 589 14.26 -2.59 -33.16
N LEU A 590 13.30 -2.40 -32.23
CA LEU A 590 12.84 -3.48 -31.35
C LEU A 590 12.10 -4.60 -32.11
N LYS A 591 11.45 -4.31 -33.24
CA LYS A 591 10.81 -5.34 -34.07
C LYS A 591 11.78 -6.34 -34.65
N ALA A 592 13.00 -5.93 -34.99
CA ALA A 592 14.02 -6.85 -35.47
C ALA A 592 14.38 -7.92 -34.43
N LEU A 593 14.16 -7.64 -33.14
CA LEU A 593 14.39 -8.59 -32.03
C LEU A 593 13.17 -9.49 -31.76
N ASP A 594 12.04 -9.21 -32.39
CA ASP A 594 10.78 -9.94 -32.17
C ASP A 594 10.54 -10.91 -33.32
N LYS A 595 10.56 -12.21 -32.99
CA LYS A 595 10.39 -13.31 -33.95
C LYS A 595 9.13 -13.22 -34.80
N ARG A 596 8.08 -12.53 -34.32
CA ARG A 596 6.83 -12.32 -35.07
C ARG A 596 7.02 -11.46 -36.32
N PHE A 597 8.10 -10.69 -36.39
CA PHE A 597 8.45 -9.82 -37.52
C PHE A 597 9.67 -10.33 -38.30
N TRP A 598 10.20 -11.50 -37.95
CA TRP A 598 11.26 -12.11 -38.74
C TRP A 598 10.70 -12.55 -40.09
N PRO A 599 11.48 -12.38 -41.17
CA PRO A 599 11.09 -12.89 -42.47
C PRO A 599 10.83 -14.40 -42.42
N GLY A 600 9.85 -14.85 -43.20
CA GLY A 600 9.50 -16.27 -43.30
C GLY A 600 10.54 -17.07 -44.09
N GLU A 601 11.26 -16.41 -44.99
CA GLU A 601 12.28 -17.02 -45.84
C GLU A 601 13.64 -16.33 -45.65
N GLN A 602 14.71 -17.10 -45.80
CA GLN A 602 16.07 -16.60 -45.58
C GLN A 602 16.50 -15.56 -46.63
N GLU A 603 15.84 -15.54 -47.80
CA GLU A 603 16.08 -14.60 -48.90
C GLU A 603 15.61 -13.17 -48.59
N ASP A 604 14.66 -13.01 -47.66
CA ASP A 604 14.14 -11.72 -47.21
C ASP A 604 15.01 -11.08 -46.10
N LEU A 605 16.09 -11.75 -45.66
CA LEU A 605 17.09 -11.19 -44.74
C LEU A 605 18.10 -10.34 -45.54
N THR A 606 17.72 -9.11 -45.88
CA THR A 606 18.72 -8.10 -46.28
C THR A 606 19.31 -7.47 -45.02
N LEU A 607 20.59 -7.78 -44.74
CA LEU A 607 21.41 -7.17 -43.70
C LEU A 607 21.65 -5.67 -43.94
#